data_AF-A0A286FN68-F1
#
_entry.id   AF-A0A286FN68-F1
#
_cell.length_a   1.000
_cell.length_b   1.000
_cell.length_c   1.000
_cell.angle_alpha   90.00
_cell.angle_beta   90.00
_cell.angle_gamma   90.00
#
_symmetry.space_group_name_H-M   'P 1'
#
loop_
_entity.id
_entity.type
_entity.pdbx_description
1 polymer ?
#
loop_
_entity_poly.entity_id
_entity_poly.type
_entity_poly.pdbx_seq_one_letter_code
_entity_poly.pdbx_strand_id
1 'polypeptide(L)'
;MDKMRRLRLAKDAMDRDWADPALDLDAVAAHAGYSRYHFLRAFKDAYGETPGQYLTHRRIERAEEMLRGANLTVTEICTLVGFSSLGTFSARFKARTGLAPSEYRTKHVGRGASLIPGCYAMLWAGGFNTATPKKRTGPAPAYGDEQEQQPADRRAEP
;
A
#
# COMPACT_ATOMS: atom_id res chain seq x y z
N MET A 1 8.35 29.59 19.73
CA MET A 1 7.30 29.39 18.71
C MET A 1 7.75 28.47 17.54
N ASP A 2 9.03 28.11 17.44
CA ASP A 2 9.57 27.38 16.27
C ASP A 2 9.31 25.88 16.23
N LYS A 3 9.06 25.23 17.38
CA LYS A 3 8.87 23.77 17.49
C LYS A 3 7.72 23.27 16.60
N MET A 4 6.53 23.87 16.73
CA MET A 4 5.36 23.46 15.93
C MET A 4 5.56 23.73 14.44
N ARG A 5 6.24 24.82 14.08
CA ARG A 5 6.58 25.11 12.68
C ARG A 5 7.48 24.03 12.09
N ARG A 6 8.53 23.60 12.81
CA ARG A 6 9.43 22.53 12.38
C ARG A 6 8.73 21.18 12.25
N LEU A 7 7.86 20.83 13.20
CA LEU A 7 7.07 19.60 13.14
C LEU A 7 6.07 19.60 11.97
N ARG A 8 5.54 20.76 11.59
CA ARG A 8 4.70 20.89 10.40
C ARG A 8 5.52 20.66 9.13
N LEU A 9 6.70 21.25 9.02
CA LEU A 9 7.61 21.02 7.87
C LEU A 9 7.95 19.53 7.70
N ALA A 10 8.24 18.82 8.79
CA ALA A 10 8.47 17.38 8.75
C ALA A 10 7.25 16.62 8.23
N LYS A 11 6.07 16.93 8.76
CA LYS A 11 4.81 16.31 8.34
C LYS A 11 4.50 16.59 6.87
N ASP A 12 4.73 17.82 6.41
CA ASP A 12 4.50 18.24 5.03
C ASP A 12 5.46 17.52 4.05
N ALA A 13 6.71 17.27 4.46
CA ALA A 13 7.63 16.44 3.69
C ALA A 13 7.14 14.99 3.60
N MET A 14 6.73 14.41 4.73
CA MET A 14 6.16 13.05 4.75
C MET A 14 4.88 12.92 3.93
N ASP A 15 4.00 13.93 3.97
CA ASP A 15 2.75 13.96 3.20
C ASP A 15 2.96 14.17 1.69
N ARG A 16 4.13 14.66 1.28
CA ARG A 16 4.52 14.82 -0.12
C ARG A 16 5.13 13.55 -0.67
N ASP A 17 6.05 12.95 0.09
CA ASP A 17 6.90 11.86 -0.37
C ASP A 17 6.44 10.49 0.16
N TRP A 18 5.19 10.40 0.66
CA TRP A 18 4.65 9.21 1.33
C TRP A 18 4.75 7.93 0.49
N ALA A 19 4.66 8.05 -0.84
CA ALA A 19 4.71 6.92 -1.78
C ALA A 19 6.12 6.35 -1.95
N ASP A 20 7.17 7.10 -1.57
CA ASP A 20 8.55 6.65 -1.73
C ASP A 20 8.87 5.51 -0.73
N PRO A 21 9.09 4.26 -1.19
CA PRO A 21 9.45 3.16 -0.30
C PRO A 21 10.77 3.38 0.44
N ALA A 22 11.65 4.26 -0.08
CA ALA A 22 12.95 4.59 0.49
C ALA A 22 12.93 5.88 1.35
N LEU A 23 11.75 6.43 1.66
CA LEU A 23 11.63 7.66 2.46
C LEU A 23 12.37 7.52 3.80
N ASP A 24 13.44 8.29 3.95
CA ASP A 24 14.28 8.27 5.15
C ASP A 24 13.75 9.24 6.20
N LEU A 25 13.23 8.67 7.29
CA LEU A 25 12.76 9.45 8.44
C LEU A 25 13.89 10.21 9.16
N ASP A 26 15.15 9.81 9.00
CA ASP A 26 16.30 10.56 9.53
C ASP A 26 16.56 11.82 8.72
N ALA A 27 16.54 11.72 7.39
CA ALA A 27 16.59 12.88 6.51
C ALA A 27 15.43 13.86 6.78
N VAL A 28 14.21 13.36 6.97
CA VAL A 28 13.04 14.19 7.33
C VAL A 28 13.26 14.91 8.68
N ALA A 29 13.75 14.19 9.68
CA ALA A 29 14.04 14.77 10.99
C ALA A 29 15.12 15.87 10.90
N ALA A 30 16.21 15.58 10.18
CA ALA A 30 17.31 16.51 9.99
C ALA A 30 16.87 17.78 9.24
N HIS A 31 16.04 17.63 8.20
CA HIS A 31 15.46 18.76 7.46
C HIS A 31 14.58 19.65 8.35
N ALA A 32 13.88 19.05 9.31
CA ALA A 32 13.11 19.79 10.32
C ALA A 32 13.95 20.31 11.50
N GLY A 33 15.27 20.08 11.52
CA GLY A 33 16.18 20.54 12.57
C GLY A 33 16.08 19.75 13.86
N TYR A 34 15.79 18.44 13.78
CA TYR A 34 15.77 17.50 14.90
C TYR A 34 16.77 16.36 14.70
N SER A 35 17.32 15.85 15.81
CA SER A 35 17.87 14.49 15.82
C SER A 35 16.74 13.46 15.79
N ARG A 36 17.03 12.22 15.34
CA ARG A 36 16.01 11.15 15.23
C ARG A 36 15.20 10.95 16.52
N TYR A 37 15.89 10.83 17.65
CA TYR A 37 15.25 10.55 18.93
C TYR A 37 14.34 11.70 19.38
N HIS A 38 14.81 12.94 19.24
CA HIS A 38 14.00 14.12 19.56
C HIS A 38 12.81 14.26 18.62
N PHE A 39 12.98 13.95 17.33
CA PHE A 39 11.91 13.97 16.35
C PHE A 39 10.79 12.97 16.69
N LEU A 40 11.14 11.70 16.95
CA LEU A 40 10.19 10.65 17.33
C LEU A 40 9.31 11.08 18.51
N ARG A 41 9.93 11.59 19.58
CA ARG A 41 9.21 12.05 20.78
C ARG A 41 8.38 13.29 20.48
N ALA A 42 8.98 14.33 19.90
CA ALA A 42 8.29 15.59 19.64
C ALA A 42 7.13 15.44 18.65
N PHE A 43 7.25 14.57 17.64
CA PHE A 43 6.19 14.27 16.69
C PHE A 43 5.05 13.50 17.37
N LYS A 44 5.36 12.48 18.18
CA LYS A 44 4.36 11.75 18.95
C LYS A 44 3.61 12.63 19.94
N ASP A 45 4.32 13.52 20.64
CA ASP A 45 3.70 14.45 21.58
C ASP A 45 2.76 15.43 20.87
N ALA A 46 3.05 15.80 19.62
CA ALA A 46 2.25 16.75 18.85
C ALA A 46 1.09 16.11 18.07
N TYR A 47 1.28 14.90 17.54
CA TYR A 47 0.33 14.25 16.62
C TYR A 47 -0.26 12.93 17.17
N GLY A 48 0.14 12.49 18.37
CA GLY A 48 -0.39 11.30 19.04
C GLY A 48 0.26 9.98 18.60
N GLU A 49 1.01 9.96 17.50
CA GLU A 49 1.63 8.76 16.95
C GLU A 49 3.07 9.01 16.47
N THR A 50 3.85 7.95 16.30
CA THR A 50 5.22 8.09 15.78
C THR A 50 5.21 8.41 14.27
N PRO A 51 6.28 9.06 13.74
CA PRO A 51 6.38 9.32 12.31
C PRO A 51 6.23 8.07 11.42
N GLY A 52 6.77 6.92 11.85
CA GLY A 52 6.62 5.66 11.11
C GLY A 52 5.18 5.13 11.08
N GLN A 53 4.44 5.28 12.19
CA GLN A 53 3.02 4.94 12.26
C GLN A 53 2.20 5.88 11.37
N TYR A 54 2.45 7.20 11.46
CA TYR A 54 1.83 8.20 10.62
C TYR A 54 2.02 7.87 9.13
N LEU A 55 3.26 7.64 8.69
CA LEU A 55 3.55 7.28 7.31
C LEU A 55 2.80 6.01 6.87
N THR A 56 2.78 4.99 7.72
CA THR A 56 2.03 3.76 7.45
C THR A 56 0.54 4.04 7.29
N HIS A 57 -0.06 4.84 8.18
CA HIS A 57 -1.46 5.23 8.10
C HIS A 57 -1.76 6.00 6.81
N ARG A 58 -0.93 6.98 6.44
CA ARG A 58 -1.10 7.72 5.19
C ARG A 58 -1.05 6.80 3.97
N ARG A 59 -0.12 5.84 3.93
CA ARG A 59 -0.05 4.85 2.84
C ARG A 59 -1.30 3.98 2.75
N ILE A 60 -1.85 3.55 3.89
CA ILE A 60 -3.10 2.77 3.92
C ILE A 60 -4.30 3.61 3.47
N GLU A 61 -4.42 4.86 3.92
CA GLU A 61 -5.48 5.78 3.46
C GLU A 61 -5.48 5.93 1.93
N ARG A 62 -4.29 6.06 1.32
CA ARG A 62 -4.15 6.13 -0.14
C ARG A 62 -4.48 4.80 -0.83
N ALA A 63 -4.14 3.67 -0.20
CA ALA A 63 -4.53 2.37 -0.71
C ALA A 63 -6.06 2.20 -0.71
N GLU A 64 -6.77 2.68 0.31
CA GLU A 64 -8.24 2.67 0.37
C GLU A 64 -8.87 3.50 -0.76
N GLU A 65 -8.31 4.66 -1.09
CA GLU A 65 -8.75 5.47 -2.23
C GLU A 65 -8.57 4.70 -3.55
N MET A 66 -7.39 4.12 -3.78
CA MET A 66 -7.10 3.35 -4.99
C MET A 66 -7.96 2.08 -5.12
N LEU A 67 -8.21 1.38 -4.01
CA LEU A 67 -9.07 0.18 -4.00
C LEU A 67 -10.52 0.50 -4.38
N ARG A 68 -11.01 1.70 -4.07
CA ARG A 68 -12.37 2.15 -4.41
C ARG A 68 -12.49 2.70 -5.82
N GLY A 69 -11.46 3.37 -6.30
CA GLY A 69 -11.55 4.19 -7.50
C GLY A 69 -10.75 3.72 -8.71
N ALA A 70 -9.77 2.81 -8.55
CA ALA A 70 -8.84 2.46 -9.63
C ALA A 70 -8.93 0.99 -10.04
N ASN A 71 -8.82 0.75 -11.35
CA ASN A 71 -8.68 -0.60 -11.91
C ASN A 71 -7.22 -1.10 -11.84
N LEU A 72 -6.66 -1.11 -10.63
CA LEU A 72 -5.34 -1.65 -10.32
C LEU A 72 -5.50 -2.93 -9.51
N THR A 73 -4.58 -3.88 -9.62
CA THR A 73 -4.51 -5.06 -8.75
C THR A 73 -4.06 -4.68 -7.35
N VAL A 74 -4.32 -5.56 -6.36
CA VAL A 74 -3.85 -5.35 -4.97
C VAL A 74 -2.31 -5.28 -4.91
N THR A 75 -1.62 -6.07 -5.72
CA THR A 75 -0.15 -6.08 -5.80
C THR A 75 0.38 -4.75 -6.34
N GLU A 76 -0.22 -4.20 -7.39
CA GLU A 76 0.16 -2.89 -7.93
C GLU A 76 -0.06 -1.79 -6.88
N ILE A 77 -1.22 -1.78 -6.21
CA ILE A 77 -1.50 -0.81 -5.15
C ILE A 77 -0.48 -0.93 -4.01
N CYS A 78 -0.13 -2.14 -3.58
CA CYS A 78 0.91 -2.37 -2.57
C CYS A 78 2.23 -1.68 -2.94
N THR A 79 2.68 -1.84 -4.18
CA THR A 79 3.91 -1.19 -4.65
C THR A 79 3.78 0.32 -4.79
N LEU A 80 2.65 0.80 -5.31
CA LEU A 80 2.38 2.22 -5.53
C LEU A 80 2.29 3.00 -4.21
N VAL A 81 1.77 2.38 -3.16
CA VAL A 81 1.70 3.01 -1.84
C VAL A 81 2.97 2.81 -1.00
N GLY A 82 4.06 2.36 -1.62
CA GLY A 82 5.39 2.34 -1.00
C GLY A 82 5.65 1.17 -0.04
N PHE A 83 4.86 0.09 -0.11
CA PHE A 83 5.17 -1.15 0.63
C PHE A 83 6.07 -2.07 -0.20
N SER A 84 7.11 -2.60 0.43
CA SER A 84 8.05 -3.54 -0.19
C SER A 84 7.55 -4.99 -0.25
N SER A 85 6.49 -5.32 0.49
CA SER A 85 5.92 -6.67 0.49
C SER A 85 4.40 -6.68 0.66
N LEU A 86 3.75 -7.56 -0.11
CA LEU A 86 2.31 -7.75 -0.09
C LEU A 86 1.80 -8.27 1.27
N GLY A 87 2.58 -9.11 1.95
CA GLY A 87 2.23 -9.64 3.27
C GLY A 87 2.17 -8.55 4.33
N THR A 88 3.20 -7.69 4.40
CA THR A 88 3.21 -6.55 5.34
C THR A 88 2.09 -5.58 5.04
N PHE A 89 1.90 -5.24 3.75
CA PHE A 89 0.79 -4.40 3.32
C PHE A 89 -0.56 -4.96 3.76
N SER A 90 -0.84 -6.23 3.44
CA SER A 90 -2.13 -6.86 3.74
C SER A 90 -2.42 -6.91 5.24
N ALA A 91 -1.40 -7.24 6.05
CA ALA A 91 -1.53 -7.26 7.50
C ALA A 91 -1.81 -5.85 8.07
N ARG A 92 -1.09 -4.83 7.61
CA ARG A 92 -1.28 -3.42 8.05
C ARG A 92 -2.62 -2.86 7.58
N PHE A 93 -3.01 -3.17 6.36
CA PHE A 93 -4.29 -2.78 5.79
C PHE A 93 -5.43 -3.37 6.61
N LYS A 94 -5.42 -4.67 6.87
CA LYS A 94 -6.44 -5.34 7.69
C LYS A 94 -6.45 -4.83 9.13
N ALA A 95 -5.29 -4.60 9.73
CA ALA A 95 -5.21 -4.03 11.08
C ALA A 95 -5.85 -2.63 11.17
N ARG A 96 -5.80 -1.85 10.07
CA ARG A 96 -6.35 -0.49 10.03
C ARG A 96 -7.82 -0.44 9.65
N THR A 97 -8.25 -1.25 8.68
CA THR A 97 -9.60 -1.19 8.08
C THR A 97 -10.55 -2.29 8.56
N GLY A 98 -10.01 -3.33 9.20
CA GLY A 98 -10.74 -4.53 9.59
C GLY A 98 -10.95 -5.56 8.47
N LEU A 99 -10.62 -5.23 7.21
CA LEU A 99 -10.86 -6.07 6.04
C LEU A 99 -9.56 -6.35 5.28
N ALA A 100 -9.48 -7.50 4.60
CA ALA A 100 -8.40 -7.70 3.64
C ALA A 100 -8.58 -6.75 2.43
N PRO A 101 -7.50 -6.35 1.73
CA PRO A 101 -7.61 -5.42 0.59
C PRO A 101 -8.62 -5.85 -0.48
N SER A 102 -8.64 -7.13 -0.84
CA SER A 102 -9.59 -7.68 -1.83
C SER A 102 -11.03 -7.61 -1.33
N GLU A 103 -11.28 -7.94 -0.07
CA GLU A 103 -12.61 -7.84 0.57
C GLU A 103 -13.08 -6.39 0.63
N TYR A 104 -12.16 -5.48 0.97
CA TYR A 104 -12.43 -4.05 1.02
C TYR A 104 -12.85 -3.52 -0.36
N ARG A 105 -12.16 -3.92 -1.44
CA ARG A 105 -12.56 -3.57 -2.81
C ARG A 105 -13.96 -4.07 -3.14
N THR A 106 -14.24 -5.36 -2.93
CA THR A 106 -15.55 -5.95 -3.25
C THR A 106 -16.69 -5.26 -2.50
N LYS A 107 -16.44 -4.84 -1.25
CA LYS A 107 -17.44 -4.15 -0.43
C LYS A 107 -17.71 -2.71 -0.86
N HIS A 108 -16.70 -1.99 -1.35
CA HIS A 108 -16.78 -0.54 -1.60
C HIS A 108 -16.86 -0.15 -3.08
N VAL A 109 -16.52 -1.05 -4.01
CA VAL A 109 -16.75 -0.84 -5.44
C VAL A 109 -18.18 -1.27 -5.76
N GLY A 110 -19.06 -0.29 -5.97
CA GLY A 110 -20.42 -0.56 -6.44
C GLY A 110 -20.40 -1.24 -7.82
N ARG A 111 -21.35 -2.15 -8.07
CA ARG A 111 -21.56 -2.72 -9.41
C ARG A 111 -21.79 -1.58 -10.40
N GLY A 112 -20.85 -1.37 -11.33
CA GLY A 112 -20.93 -0.33 -12.36
C GLY A 112 -20.17 0.98 -12.06
N ALA A 113 -19.31 1.03 -11.04
CA ALA A 113 -18.43 2.18 -10.84
C ALA A 113 -17.49 2.37 -12.05
N SER A 114 -17.52 3.56 -12.67
CA SER A 114 -16.50 3.99 -13.64
C SER A 114 -15.17 4.12 -12.91
N LEU A 115 -14.42 3.02 -12.81
CA LEU A 115 -13.09 3.01 -12.25
C LEU A 115 -12.18 3.87 -13.13
N ILE A 116 -11.43 4.77 -12.51
CA ILE A 116 -10.36 5.51 -13.18
C ILE A 116 -9.39 4.46 -13.74
N PRO A 117 -9.07 4.50 -15.04
CA PRO A 117 -8.08 3.60 -15.62
C PRO A 117 -6.77 3.67 -14.85
N GLY A 118 -6.11 2.53 -14.63
CA GLY A 118 -4.90 2.45 -13.80
C GLY A 118 -3.81 3.46 -14.21
N CYS A 119 -3.66 3.76 -15.50
CA CYS A 119 -2.74 4.76 -16.01
C CYS A 119 -3.02 6.19 -15.49
N TYR A 120 -4.28 6.58 -15.35
CA TYR A 120 -4.67 7.88 -14.81
C TYR A 120 -4.46 7.92 -13.29
N ALA A 121 -4.79 6.84 -12.59
CA ALA A 121 -4.52 6.73 -11.15
C ALA A 121 -3.00 6.81 -10.86
N MET A 122 -2.17 6.17 -11.69
CA MET A 122 -0.71 6.24 -11.59
C MET A 122 -0.16 7.65 -11.86
N LEU A 123 -0.74 8.39 -12.82
CA LEU A 123 -0.36 9.78 -13.11
C LEU A 123 -0.68 10.72 -11.93
N TRP A 124 -1.80 10.48 -11.24
CA TRP A 124 -2.23 11.28 -10.08
C TRP A 124 -1.52 10.91 -8.77
N ALA A 125 -1.06 9.66 -8.63
CA ALA A 125 -0.41 9.16 -7.41
C ALA A 125 1.09 9.47 -7.30
N GLY A 126 1.66 10.25 -8.23
CA GLY A 126 3.07 10.65 -8.21
C GLY A 126 4.00 9.95 -9.21
N GLY A 127 3.45 9.16 -10.15
CA GLY A 127 4.23 8.47 -11.18
C GLY A 127 5.11 7.33 -10.66
N PHE A 128 5.65 6.52 -11.56
CA PHE A 128 6.56 5.41 -11.21
C PHE A 128 7.78 5.96 -10.46
N ASN A 129 7.93 5.69 -9.16
CA ASN A 129 9.28 5.62 -8.61
C ASN A 129 9.83 4.25 -9.02
N THR A 130 10.59 4.21 -10.12
CA THR A 130 11.18 3.01 -10.70
C THR A 130 12.31 2.47 -9.82
N ALA A 131 12.00 2.06 -8.60
CA ALA A 131 12.83 1.08 -7.92
C ALA A 131 12.48 -0.28 -8.55
N THR A 132 13.01 -0.53 -9.76
CA THR A 132 12.93 -1.84 -10.41
C THR A 132 13.35 -2.92 -9.40
N PRO A 133 12.49 -3.89 -9.06
CA PRO A 133 12.98 -5.08 -8.39
C PRO A 133 13.95 -5.74 -9.38
N LYS A 134 15.23 -5.84 -8.99
CA LYS A 134 16.25 -6.63 -9.71
C LYS A 134 15.60 -7.94 -10.15
N LYS A 135 15.45 -8.15 -11.46
CA LYS A 135 14.88 -9.37 -12.06
C LYS A 135 15.39 -10.58 -11.29
N ARG A 136 14.50 -11.29 -10.60
CA ARG A 136 14.77 -12.67 -10.18
C ARG A 136 14.72 -13.50 -11.46
N THR A 137 15.89 -13.79 -12.04
CA THR A 137 16.05 -14.86 -13.02
C THR A 137 15.85 -16.18 -12.28
N GLY A 138 14.64 -16.70 -12.33
CA GLY A 138 14.27 -18.04 -11.92
C GLY A 138 13.03 -18.48 -12.71
N PRO A 139 12.95 -19.74 -13.16
CA PRO A 139 11.86 -20.18 -14.02
C PRO A 139 10.51 -20.09 -13.30
N ALA A 140 9.49 -19.67 -14.05
CA ALA A 140 8.12 -19.51 -13.58
C ALA A 140 7.53 -20.86 -13.11
N PRO A 141 6.70 -20.88 -12.04
CA PRO A 141 5.97 -22.09 -11.68
C PRO A 141 4.89 -22.38 -12.73
N ALA A 142 4.90 -23.62 -13.23
CA ALA A 142 3.87 -24.14 -14.11
C ALA A 142 2.56 -24.32 -13.32
N TYR A 143 1.55 -23.52 -13.66
CA TYR A 143 0.16 -23.83 -13.32
C TYR A 143 -0.42 -24.63 -14.49
N GLY A 144 -0.56 -25.94 -14.30
CA GLY A 144 -1.23 -26.85 -15.22
C GLY A 144 -2.58 -27.27 -14.67
N ASP A 145 -3.60 -26.74 -15.34
CA ASP A 145 -4.93 -27.26 -15.68
C ASP A 145 -5.66 -28.27 -14.78
N GLU A 146 -6.91 -27.88 -14.55
CA GLU A 146 -8.03 -28.56 -13.94
C GLU A 146 -8.35 -29.88 -14.67
N GLN A 147 -8.41 -31.00 -13.94
CA GLN A 147 -9.12 -32.20 -14.40
C GLN A 147 -10.50 -32.26 -13.75
N GLU A 148 -11.46 -31.76 -14.52
CA GLU A 148 -12.88 -32.10 -14.49
C GLU A 148 -13.05 -33.62 -14.53
N GLN A 149 -13.59 -34.22 -13.46
CA GLN A 149 -14.23 -35.53 -13.55
C GLN A 149 -15.56 -35.51 -12.79
N GLN A 150 -16.65 -35.48 -13.56
CA GLN A 150 -18.00 -35.85 -13.14
C GLN A 150 -18.39 -37.22 -13.74
N PRO A 151 -19.48 -37.86 -13.31
CA PRO A 151 -19.48 -39.06 -12.49
C PRO A 151 -19.81 -40.35 -13.27
N ALA A 152 -19.38 -41.50 -12.75
CA ALA A 152 -19.75 -42.82 -13.29
C ALA A 152 -21.15 -43.26 -12.80
N ASP A 153 -22.13 -43.24 -13.69
CA ASP A 153 -23.40 -43.95 -13.54
C ASP A 153 -23.35 -45.33 -14.23
N ARG A 154 -24.12 -46.25 -13.64
CA ARG A 154 -24.25 -47.70 -13.80
C ARG A 154 -24.57 -48.20 -15.21
N ARG A 155 -24.13 -49.44 -15.49
CA ARG A 155 -24.92 -50.62 -15.96
C ARG A 155 -23.93 -51.78 -16.25
N ALA A 156 -23.94 -52.84 -15.46
CA ALA A 156 -24.73 -54.07 -15.65
C ALA A 156 -24.18 -54.98 -16.76
N GLU A 157 -23.49 -56.06 -16.33
CA GLU A 157 -23.61 -57.50 -16.70
C GLU A 157 -24.03 -57.92 -18.13
N PRO A 158 -23.65 -59.14 -18.60
CA PRO A 158 -23.46 -60.38 -17.84
C PRO A 158 -22.10 -61.09 -17.97
#